data_AF-A0A2V9III3-F1
#
_entry.id   AF-A0A2V9III3-F1
#
_cell.length_a   1.000
_cell.length_b   1.000
_cell.length_c   1.000
_cell.angle_alpha   90.00
_cell.angle_beta   90.00
_cell.angle_gamma   90.00
#
_symmetry.space_group_name_H-M   'P 1'
#
loop_
_entity.id
_entity.type
_entity.pdbx_description
1 polymer ?
#
loop_
_entity_poly.entity_id
_entity_poly.type
_entity_poly.pdbx_seq_one_letter_code
_entity_poly.pdbx_strand_id
1 'polypeptide(L)'
;MSVVFVFGAGASYGDTLRPESDNPAAQPTNNANPPLTAGFFSGNLYASIGYPGNQAEQDYFQEVFEYIRDQAAISDPVGEGRWMTLNLEDVFTTVELHREFLSPDSDASGRLVVIRNKLVRYIWRIIATCTQYKYGEHYRQIASFFHEYRDGSVLSFNWDLLFDQELIEIIPTGDMRRGLYHNFEALVLGEYGLSDIVGLPGRQPLFLKMHGSLNWFQCSNSKCPGSSTAHILWAPC
;
A
#
# COMPACT_ATOMS: atom_id res chain seq x y z
N MET A 1 -7.88 26.17 -15.74
CA MET A 1 -6.67 25.33 -15.87
C MET A 1 -6.88 24.13 -14.98
N SER A 2 -6.70 22.90 -15.47
CA SER A 2 -6.75 21.70 -14.62
C SER A 2 -5.33 21.37 -14.18
N VAL A 3 -5.10 21.25 -12.88
CA VAL A 3 -3.80 20.89 -12.29
C VAL A 3 -3.78 19.39 -12.06
N VAL A 4 -2.68 18.73 -12.41
CA VAL A 4 -2.48 17.29 -12.11
C VAL A 4 -1.25 17.15 -11.23
N PHE A 5 -1.44 16.60 -10.04
CA PHE A 5 -0.35 16.22 -9.14
C PHE A 5 0.08 14.79 -9.45
N VAL A 6 1.39 14.58 -9.58
CA VAL A 6 1.96 13.26 -9.86
C VAL A 6 2.89 12.88 -8.72
N PHE A 7 2.54 11.84 -7.98
CA PHE A 7 3.35 11.29 -6.89
C PHE A 7 4.12 10.10 -7.40
N GLY A 8 5.42 10.29 -7.65
CA GLY A 8 6.31 9.20 -8.02
C GLY A 8 6.34 8.09 -6.97
N ALA A 9 6.74 6.90 -7.39
CA ALA A 9 6.91 5.77 -6.48
C ALA A 9 7.90 6.16 -5.38
N GLY A 10 7.47 6.05 -4.12
CA GLY A 10 8.27 6.44 -2.99
C GLY A 10 8.10 7.86 -2.49
N ALA A 11 7.14 8.65 -2.99
CA ALA A 11 6.96 10.02 -2.50
C ALA A 11 6.75 10.06 -0.97
N SER A 12 6.10 9.04 -0.41
CA SER A 12 5.88 8.87 1.04
C SER A 12 7.16 8.63 1.84
N TYR A 13 8.20 8.05 1.24
CA TYR A 13 9.51 7.90 1.89
C TYR A 13 10.18 9.27 2.08
N GLY A 14 10.02 10.16 1.11
CA GLY A 14 10.60 11.51 1.12
C GLY A 14 9.75 12.57 1.81
N ASP A 15 8.54 12.25 2.27
CA ASP A 15 7.67 13.20 2.96
C ASP A 15 8.09 13.39 4.43
N THR A 16 7.72 14.53 5.01
CA THR A 16 7.87 14.79 6.43
C THR A 16 6.60 14.31 7.13
N LEU A 17 6.71 13.21 7.87
CA LEU A 17 5.58 12.69 8.64
C LEU A 17 5.44 13.43 9.97
N ARG A 18 4.22 13.87 10.27
CA ARG A 18 3.87 14.62 11.48
C ARG A 18 2.78 13.88 12.26
N PRO A 19 2.80 13.91 13.60
CA PRO A 19 1.70 13.38 14.42
C PRO A 19 0.35 14.01 14.04
N GLU A 20 -0.71 13.21 13.86
CA GLU A 20 -2.05 13.70 13.54
C GLU A 20 -2.70 14.53 14.65
N SER A 21 -2.36 14.25 15.90
CA SER A 21 -2.95 14.87 17.07
C SER A 21 -1.88 15.34 18.04
N ASP A 22 -2.15 16.43 18.76
CA ASP A 22 -1.39 16.83 19.94
C ASP A 22 -1.77 15.99 21.18
N ASN A 23 -2.77 15.10 21.07
CA ASN A 23 -3.17 14.22 22.16
C ASN A 23 -2.04 13.21 22.46
N PRO A 24 -1.51 13.15 23.70
CA PRO A 24 -0.48 12.19 24.10
C PRO A 24 -0.87 10.73 23.84
N ALA A 25 -2.17 10.39 23.91
CA ALA A 25 -2.68 9.04 23.73
C ALA A 25 -2.79 8.60 22.24
N ALA A 26 -2.69 9.55 21.30
CA ALA A 26 -2.71 9.31 19.86
C ALA A 26 -1.38 9.72 19.20
N GLN A 27 -0.30 9.80 20.00
CA GLN A 27 1.02 10.07 19.44
C GLN A 27 1.53 8.86 18.67
N PRO A 28 2.21 9.08 17.53
CA PRO A 28 2.86 8.00 16.84
C PRO A 28 3.90 7.34 17.74
N THR A 29 3.98 6.01 17.68
CA THR A 29 4.90 5.21 18.50
C THR A 29 6.33 5.23 17.97
N ASN A 30 6.55 5.83 16.80
CA ASN A 30 7.83 5.87 16.10
C ASN A 30 7.93 7.08 15.16
N ASN A 31 9.13 7.39 14.69
CA ASN A 31 9.40 8.46 13.71
C ASN A 31 9.81 7.90 12.33
N ALA A 32 9.48 6.64 12.02
CA ALA A 32 9.86 6.02 10.76
C ALA A 32 8.99 6.49 9.59
N ASN A 33 9.60 6.58 8.41
CA ASN A 33 8.89 6.71 7.14
C ASN A 33 8.77 5.31 6.47
N PRO A 34 7.72 5.08 5.67
CA PRO A 34 7.62 3.88 4.83
C PRO A 34 8.87 3.75 3.94
N PRO A 35 9.50 2.57 3.86
CA PRO A 35 10.61 2.34 2.94
C PRO A 35 10.18 2.43 1.47
N LEU A 36 11.15 2.59 0.56
CA LEU A 36 10.94 2.59 -0.88
C LEU A 36 10.71 1.17 -1.43
N THR A 37 11.77 0.55 -1.95
CA THR A 37 11.79 -0.83 -2.45
C THR A 37 12.79 -1.65 -1.64
N ALA A 38 13.91 -1.05 -1.25
CA ALA A 38 14.82 -1.58 -0.25
C ALA A 38 14.50 -1.05 1.17
N GLY A 39 14.96 -1.78 2.19
CA GLY A 39 14.89 -1.35 3.59
C GLY A 39 13.75 -1.95 4.40
N PHE A 40 12.77 -2.62 3.76
CA PHE A 40 11.68 -3.36 4.44
C PHE A 40 12.18 -4.42 5.42
N PHE A 41 13.38 -4.95 5.21
CA PHE A 41 13.99 -5.97 6.05
C PHE A 41 15.22 -5.44 6.81
N SER A 42 15.38 -4.11 6.91
CA SER A 42 16.53 -3.50 7.55
C SER A 42 16.37 -3.40 9.06
N GLY A 43 17.46 -3.64 9.79
CA GLY A 43 17.53 -3.48 11.24
C GLY A 43 17.28 -2.03 11.67
N ASN A 44 17.67 -1.05 10.85
CA ASN A 44 17.41 0.37 11.09
C ASN A 44 15.90 0.66 11.10
N LEU A 45 15.14 0.10 10.15
CA LEU A 45 13.69 0.24 10.14
C LEU A 45 13.07 -0.43 11.36
N TYR A 46 13.44 -1.69 11.63
CA TYR A 46 12.96 -2.45 12.78
C TYR A 46 13.18 -1.75 14.11
N ALA A 47 14.38 -1.19 14.32
CA ALA A 47 14.69 -0.39 15.49
C ALA A 47 13.82 0.87 15.56
N SER A 48 13.62 1.54 14.41
CA SER A 48 12.83 2.77 14.34
C SER A 48 11.36 2.52 14.67
N ILE A 49 10.76 1.41 14.20
CA ILE A 49 9.34 1.08 14.43
C ILE A 49 9.10 0.25 15.71
N GLY A 50 10.14 -0.09 16.46
CA GLY A 50 10.02 -0.92 17.66
C GLY A 50 9.59 -2.37 17.38
N TYR A 51 9.91 -2.90 16.20
CA TYR A 51 9.56 -4.26 15.78
C TYR A 51 10.84 -5.02 15.40
N PRO A 52 11.58 -5.58 16.37
CA PRO A 52 12.90 -6.16 16.12
C PRO A 52 12.82 -7.37 15.18
N GLY A 53 13.88 -7.56 14.37
CA GLY A 53 13.88 -8.55 13.28
C GLY A 53 13.65 -9.99 13.71
N ASN A 54 14.13 -10.38 14.90
CA ASN A 54 13.86 -11.70 15.48
C ASN A 54 12.37 -11.92 15.78
N GLN A 55 11.65 -10.88 16.21
CA GLN A 55 10.22 -10.93 16.42
C GLN A 55 9.48 -11.01 15.08
N ALA A 56 9.91 -10.26 14.07
CA ALA A 56 9.33 -10.33 12.72
C ALA A 56 9.45 -11.75 12.13
N GLU A 57 10.61 -12.40 12.33
CA GLU A 57 10.88 -13.76 11.88
C GLU A 57 10.09 -14.83 12.65
N GLN A 58 9.94 -14.68 13.97
CA GLN A 58 9.25 -15.66 14.83
C GLN A 58 7.72 -15.48 14.86
N ASP A 59 7.21 -14.37 14.34
CA ASP A 59 5.79 -14.09 14.20
C ASP A 59 5.15 -14.97 13.09
N TYR A 60 3.93 -14.61 12.68
CA TYR A 60 3.15 -15.23 11.59
C TYR A 60 3.88 -15.36 10.22
N PHE A 61 5.03 -14.70 10.05
CA PHE A 61 5.72 -14.55 8.77
C PHE A 61 6.94 -15.47 8.60
N GLN A 62 7.23 -16.36 9.55
CA GLN A 62 8.42 -17.23 9.53
C GLN A 62 8.70 -17.88 8.15
N GLU A 63 7.70 -18.51 7.54
CA GLU A 63 7.83 -19.15 6.23
C GLU A 63 8.29 -18.20 5.10
N VAL A 64 7.99 -16.90 5.21
CA VAL A 64 8.45 -15.88 4.26
C VAL A 64 9.94 -15.64 4.43
N PHE A 65 10.41 -15.48 5.67
CA PHE A 65 11.82 -15.28 5.96
C PHE A 65 12.65 -16.50 5.60
N GLU A 66 12.17 -17.71 5.91
CA GLU A 66 12.81 -18.96 5.49
C GLU A 66 12.93 -19.05 3.97
N TYR A 67 11.84 -18.76 3.24
CA TYR A 67 11.85 -18.76 1.79
C TYR A 67 12.87 -17.76 1.21
N ILE A 68 12.90 -16.53 1.74
CA ILE A 68 13.84 -15.50 1.29
C ILE A 68 15.29 -15.93 1.57
N ARG A 69 15.58 -16.51 2.75
CA ARG A 69 16.91 -17.04 3.08
C ARG A 69 17.37 -18.07 2.06
N ASP A 70 16.49 -19.01 1.74
CA ASP A 70 16.79 -20.10 0.80
C ASP A 70 17.04 -19.56 -0.61
N GLN A 71 16.17 -18.69 -1.12
CA GLN A 71 16.28 -18.18 -2.50
C GLN A 71 17.45 -17.21 -2.67
N ALA A 72 17.67 -16.33 -1.70
CA ALA A 72 18.73 -15.34 -1.78
C ALA A 72 20.07 -15.85 -1.23
N ALA A 73 20.13 -17.08 -0.70
CA ALA A 73 21.28 -17.66 0.00
C ALA A 73 21.82 -16.71 1.10
N ILE A 74 20.93 -16.32 2.03
CA ILE A 74 21.26 -15.41 3.13
C ILE A 74 21.43 -16.20 4.43
N SER A 75 22.64 -16.16 4.99
CA SER A 75 22.95 -16.70 6.31
C SER A 75 22.86 -15.67 7.43
N ASP A 76 22.83 -14.38 7.10
CA ASP A 76 22.82 -13.29 8.06
C ASP A 76 21.54 -13.30 8.93
N PRO A 77 21.60 -12.80 10.18
CA PRO A 77 20.40 -12.53 10.97
C PRO A 77 19.46 -11.54 10.29
N VAL A 78 18.14 -11.72 10.45
CA VAL A 78 17.13 -10.80 9.92
C VAL A 78 17.36 -9.38 10.46
N GLY A 79 17.42 -8.40 9.56
CA GLY A 79 17.76 -7.02 9.89
C GLY A 79 19.22 -6.64 9.60
N GLU A 80 20.09 -7.61 9.33
CA GLU A 80 21.54 -7.39 9.18
C GLU A 80 22.06 -7.85 7.81
N GLY A 81 23.28 -7.45 7.48
CA GLY A 81 23.98 -7.87 6.27
C GLY A 81 23.14 -7.72 4.99
N ARG A 82 22.98 -8.83 4.26
CA ARG A 82 22.25 -8.87 2.99
C ARG A 82 20.75 -8.54 3.13
N TRP A 83 20.15 -8.70 4.31
CA TRP A 83 18.74 -8.30 4.50
C TRP A 83 18.52 -6.81 4.29
N MET A 84 19.49 -5.99 4.66
CA MET A 84 19.38 -4.54 4.55
C MET A 84 19.35 -4.05 3.09
N THR A 85 19.84 -4.86 2.15
CA THR A 85 19.94 -4.50 0.73
C THR A 85 18.94 -5.24 -0.15
N LEU A 86 18.07 -6.08 0.43
CA LEU A 86 17.02 -6.76 -0.33
C LEU A 86 16.04 -5.76 -0.93
N ASN A 87 15.83 -5.89 -2.24
CA ASN A 87 14.78 -5.19 -2.96
C ASN A 87 13.48 -6.01 -2.92
N LEU A 88 12.40 -5.38 -2.46
CA LEU A 88 11.09 -5.99 -2.36
C LEU A 88 10.54 -6.47 -3.70
N GLU A 89 10.81 -5.74 -4.79
CA GLU A 89 10.39 -6.12 -6.14
C GLU A 89 11.05 -7.42 -6.58
N ASP A 90 12.34 -7.60 -6.27
CA ASP A 90 13.07 -8.85 -6.56
C ASP A 90 12.51 -10.02 -5.76
N VAL A 91 12.13 -9.79 -4.50
CA VAL A 91 11.50 -10.81 -3.65
C VAL A 91 10.15 -11.25 -4.24
N PHE A 92 9.27 -10.30 -4.60
CA PHE A 92 8.00 -10.64 -5.24
C PHE A 92 8.18 -11.34 -6.58
N THR A 93 9.08 -10.82 -7.41
CA THR A 93 9.39 -11.39 -8.73
C THR A 93 9.87 -12.83 -8.58
N THR A 94 10.73 -13.11 -7.60
CA THR A 94 11.21 -14.48 -7.34
C THR A 94 10.08 -15.42 -6.94
N VAL A 95 9.16 -14.96 -6.07
CA VAL A 95 8.00 -15.77 -5.64
C VAL A 95 7.08 -16.09 -6.82
N GLU A 96 6.74 -15.08 -7.62
CA GLU A 96 5.82 -15.25 -8.75
C GLU A 96 6.45 -16.09 -9.88
N LEU A 97 7.70 -15.82 -10.25
CA LEU A 97 8.41 -16.61 -11.27
C LEU A 97 8.56 -18.07 -10.83
N HIS A 98 8.95 -18.34 -9.58
CA HIS A 98 9.05 -19.71 -9.10
C HIS A 98 7.70 -20.43 -9.22
N ARG A 99 6.59 -19.74 -8.89
CA ARG A 99 5.25 -20.30 -9.01
C ARG A 99 4.87 -20.62 -10.46
N GLU A 100 5.26 -19.78 -11.43
CA GLU A 100 4.98 -20.01 -12.85
C GLU A 100 5.61 -21.30 -13.39
N PHE A 101 6.73 -21.75 -12.82
CA PHE A 101 7.39 -23.00 -13.20
C PHE A 101 6.81 -24.25 -12.52
N LEU A 102 5.82 -24.10 -11.65
CA LEU A 102 5.17 -25.22 -10.96
C LEU A 102 3.80 -25.53 -11.56
N SER A 103 3.35 -26.78 -11.39
CA SER A 103 1.96 -27.13 -11.72
C SER A 103 1.00 -26.35 -10.82
N PRO A 104 -0.04 -25.67 -11.36
CA PRO A 104 -0.94 -24.83 -10.58
C PRO A 104 -1.58 -25.54 -9.39
N ASP A 105 -1.93 -26.82 -9.57
CA ASP A 105 -2.62 -27.65 -8.57
C ASP A 105 -1.67 -28.40 -7.63
N SER A 106 -0.36 -28.15 -7.71
CA SER A 106 0.62 -28.77 -6.82
C SER A 106 0.64 -28.10 -5.44
N ASP A 107 0.91 -28.89 -4.40
CA ASP A 107 1.11 -28.37 -3.03
C ASP A 107 2.23 -27.33 -2.97
N ALA A 108 3.27 -27.48 -3.80
CA ALA A 108 4.37 -26.53 -3.90
C ALA A 108 3.92 -25.16 -4.45
N SER A 109 3.09 -25.15 -5.50
CA SER A 109 2.43 -23.92 -6.00
C SER A 109 1.55 -23.30 -4.91
N GLY A 110 0.75 -24.12 -4.21
CA GLY A 110 -0.08 -23.68 -3.09
C GLY A 110 0.73 -23.00 -1.98
N ARG A 111 1.90 -23.55 -1.62
CA ARG A 111 2.81 -22.97 -0.62
C ARG A 111 3.33 -21.59 -1.06
N LEU A 112 3.68 -21.41 -2.34
CA LEU A 112 4.12 -20.11 -2.85
C LEU A 112 3.01 -19.05 -2.80
N VAL A 113 1.75 -19.44 -3.04
CA VAL A 113 0.60 -18.53 -2.84
C VAL A 113 0.47 -18.10 -1.38
N VAL A 114 0.67 -19.02 -0.44
CA VAL A 114 0.67 -18.69 1.00
C VAL A 114 1.81 -17.75 1.36
N ILE A 115 3.04 -18.02 0.88
CA ILE A 115 4.21 -17.16 1.09
C ILE A 115 3.95 -15.76 0.54
N ARG A 116 3.45 -15.65 -0.69
CA ARG A 116 3.09 -14.37 -1.32
C ARG A 116 2.09 -13.59 -0.47
N ASN A 117 1.03 -14.24 0.01
CA ASN A 117 0.01 -13.57 0.83
C ASN A 117 0.55 -13.16 2.21
N LYS A 118 1.41 -13.96 2.82
CA LYS A 118 2.10 -13.61 4.06
C LYS A 118 3.06 -12.43 3.84
N LEU A 119 3.78 -12.39 2.71
CA LEU A 119 4.65 -11.28 2.34
C LEU A 119 3.87 -9.97 2.18
N VAL A 120 2.72 -9.99 1.48
CA VAL A 120 1.83 -8.82 1.36
C VAL A 120 1.38 -8.34 2.75
N ARG A 121 0.98 -9.26 3.64
CA ARG A 121 0.57 -8.92 5.01
C ARG A 121 1.72 -8.36 5.85
N TYR A 122 2.93 -8.87 5.65
CA TYR A 122 4.14 -8.36 6.28
C TYR A 122 4.39 -6.91 5.87
N ILE A 123 4.41 -6.62 4.57
CA ILE A 123 4.59 -5.26 4.04
C ILE A 123 3.50 -4.34 4.57
N TRP A 124 2.24 -4.79 4.56
CA TRP A 124 1.12 -4.02 5.10
C TRP A 124 1.36 -3.64 6.56
N ARG A 125 1.79 -4.59 7.40
CA ARG A 125 2.08 -4.33 8.81
C ARG A 125 3.21 -3.31 8.98
N ILE A 126 4.28 -3.44 8.20
CA ILE A 126 5.41 -2.49 8.24
C ILE A 126 4.96 -1.10 7.85
N ILE A 127 4.27 -0.94 6.72
CA ILE A 127 3.80 0.37 6.25
C ILE A 127 2.81 0.96 7.26
N ALA A 128 1.82 0.18 7.71
CA ALA A 128 0.86 0.64 8.70
C ALA A 128 1.55 1.13 9.98
N THR A 129 2.56 0.41 10.47
CA THR A 129 3.30 0.83 11.66
C THR A 129 4.09 2.13 11.42
N CYS A 130 4.62 2.34 10.21
CA CYS A 130 5.28 3.59 9.85
C CYS A 130 4.29 4.77 9.77
N THR A 131 3.05 4.54 9.33
CA THR A 131 2.10 5.61 9.02
C THR A 131 1.04 5.85 10.08
N GLN A 132 0.85 4.95 11.04
CA GLN A 132 -0.21 5.05 12.05
C GLN A 132 -0.10 6.34 12.86
N TYR A 133 -1.22 7.06 12.99
CA TYR A 133 -1.34 8.35 13.68
C TYR A 133 -0.42 9.45 13.13
N LYS A 134 -0.04 9.35 11.86
CA LYS A 134 0.77 10.36 11.17
C LYS A 134 0.14 10.78 9.86
N TYR A 135 0.40 12.02 9.49
CA TYR A 135 0.13 12.54 8.16
C TYR A 135 1.39 13.02 7.48
N GLY A 136 1.36 13.05 6.15
CA GLY A 136 2.41 13.67 5.33
C GLY A 136 2.21 15.17 5.21
N GLU A 137 3.22 15.97 5.58
CA GLU A 137 3.15 17.44 5.54
C GLU A 137 2.83 17.95 4.12
N HIS A 138 3.50 17.40 3.09
CA HIS A 138 3.25 17.80 1.71
C HIS A 138 1.91 17.25 1.20
N TYR A 139 1.54 16.03 1.58
CA TYR A 139 0.25 15.45 1.25
C TYR A 139 -0.92 16.30 1.78
N ARG A 140 -0.83 16.78 3.02
CA ARG A 140 -1.84 17.68 3.62
C ARG A 140 -1.94 19.03 2.92
N GLN A 141 -0.80 19.61 2.52
CA GLN A 141 -0.78 20.85 1.74
C GLN A 141 -1.49 20.68 0.39
N ILE A 142 -1.23 19.56 -0.29
CA ILE A 142 -1.88 19.24 -1.57
C ILE A 142 -3.37 18.94 -1.35
N ALA A 143 -3.74 18.20 -0.31
CA ALA A 143 -5.14 17.95 0.04
C ALA A 143 -5.90 19.28 0.33
N SER A 144 -5.26 20.24 1.00
CA SER A 144 -5.82 21.57 1.24
C SER A 144 -6.13 22.33 -0.07
N PHE A 145 -5.30 22.18 -1.10
CA PHE A 145 -5.61 22.72 -2.44
C PHE A 145 -6.92 22.15 -3.01
N PHE A 146 -7.17 20.86 -2.82
CA PHE A 146 -8.44 20.25 -3.24
C PHE A 146 -9.63 20.71 -2.41
N HIS A 147 -9.41 21.13 -1.15
CA HIS A 147 -10.44 21.75 -0.33
C HIS A 147 -10.90 23.09 -0.91
N GLU A 148 -9.94 23.93 -1.30
CA GLU A 148 -10.18 25.30 -1.75
C GLU A 148 -10.65 25.40 -3.20
N TYR A 149 -9.98 24.68 -4.11
CA TYR A 149 -10.16 24.89 -5.55
C TYR A 149 -11.08 23.86 -6.20
N ARG A 150 -11.24 22.67 -5.62
CA ARG A 150 -12.03 21.53 -6.15
C ARG A 150 -11.66 21.10 -7.59
N ASP A 151 -10.65 21.72 -8.18
CA ASP A 151 -10.20 21.57 -9.57
C ASP A 151 -8.75 21.05 -9.58
N GLY A 152 -8.59 19.73 -9.63
CA GLY A 152 -7.30 19.10 -9.83
C GLY A 152 -7.42 17.58 -9.93
N SER A 153 -6.36 16.88 -10.31
CA SER A 153 -6.34 15.41 -10.30
C SER A 153 -5.05 14.91 -9.66
N VAL A 154 -5.05 13.67 -9.18
CA VAL A 154 -3.87 13.01 -8.61
C VAL A 154 -3.60 11.69 -9.31
N LEU A 155 -2.35 11.52 -9.69
CA LEU A 155 -1.79 10.26 -10.14
C LEU A 155 -0.73 9.81 -9.12
N SER A 156 -0.96 8.71 -8.43
CA SER A 156 -0.06 8.17 -7.42
C SER A 156 0.48 6.80 -7.82
N PHE A 157 1.77 6.58 -7.56
CA PHE A 157 2.44 5.30 -7.69
C PHE A 157 2.74 4.66 -6.31
N ASN A 158 2.24 5.26 -5.22
CA ASN A 158 2.45 4.78 -3.85
C ASN A 158 1.35 3.81 -3.41
N TRP A 159 1.74 2.76 -2.70
CA TRP A 159 0.83 1.76 -2.14
C TRP A 159 0.20 2.17 -0.80
N ASP A 160 0.87 3.04 -0.04
CA ASP A 160 0.42 3.47 1.29
C ASP A 160 -0.85 4.33 1.23
N LEU A 161 -1.40 4.64 2.40
CA LEU A 161 -2.68 5.33 2.56
C LEU A 161 -2.53 6.78 3.02
N LEU A 162 -1.31 7.33 3.09
CA LEU A 162 -1.06 8.63 3.71
C LEU A 162 -1.83 9.75 2.99
N PHE A 163 -1.82 9.74 1.67
CA PHE A 163 -2.58 10.74 0.91
C PHE A 163 -4.09 10.43 0.91
N ASP A 164 -4.47 9.16 0.88
CA ASP A 164 -5.86 8.72 0.89
C ASP A 164 -6.58 9.19 2.16
N GLN A 165 -5.91 9.11 3.30
CA GLN A 165 -6.41 9.59 4.60
C GLN A 165 -6.76 11.08 4.56
N GLU A 166 -5.89 11.91 3.96
CA GLU A 166 -6.12 13.34 3.82
C GLU A 166 -7.32 13.67 2.92
N LEU A 167 -7.69 12.76 2.02
CA LEU A 167 -8.81 12.94 1.10
C LEU A 167 -10.14 12.46 1.69
N ILE A 168 -10.14 11.56 2.67
CA ILE A 168 -11.37 11.04 3.31
C ILE A 168 -12.20 12.18 3.92
N GLU A 169 -11.56 13.18 4.53
CA GLU A 169 -12.25 14.34 5.11
C GLU A 169 -12.83 15.30 4.07
N ILE A 170 -12.35 15.22 2.83
CA ILE A 170 -12.66 16.15 1.74
C ILE A 170 -13.84 15.62 0.90
N ILE A 171 -14.11 14.32 0.93
CA ILE A 171 -15.22 13.68 0.21
C ILE A 171 -16.52 13.80 1.04
N PRO A 172 -17.62 14.35 0.47
CA PRO A 172 -18.89 14.40 1.18
C PRO A 172 -19.36 13.00 1.59
N THR A 173 -19.58 12.81 2.89
CA THR A 173 -20.01 11.56 3.55
C THR A 173 -21.27 10.91 2.96
N GLY A 174 -22.04 11.63 2.14
CA GLY A 174 -23.25 11.13 1.48
C GLY A 174 -23.01 10.20 0.28
N ASP A 175 -21.81 10.18 -0.31
CA ASP A 175 -21.51 9.39 -1.53
C ASP A 175 -20.41 8.33 -1.33
N MET A 176 -20.28 7.82 -0.09
CA MET A 176 -19.37 6.71 0.24
C MET A 176 -19.65 5.43 -0.58
N ARG A 177 -20.80 5.32 -1.26
CA ARG A 177 -21.11 4.22 -2.18
C ARG A 177 -20.30 4.28 -3.47
N ARG A 178 -19.77 5.45 -3.85
CA ARG A 178 -18.95 5.62 -5.05
C ARG A 178 -17.46 5.68 -4.72
N GLY A 179 -17.06 6.20 -3.56
CA GLY A 179 -15.66 6.16 -3.10
C GLY A 179 -14.70 7.03 -3.94
N LEU A 180 -13.54 7.36 -3.38
CA LEU A 180 -12.53 8.23 -4.01
C LEU A 180 -12.08 7.75 -5.40
N TYR A 181 -12.08 6.44 -5.58
CA TYR A 181 -11.56 5.76 -6.77
C TYR A 181 -12.66 5.28 -7.72
N HIS A 182 -13.91 5.74 -7.57
CA HIS A 182 -15.04 5.35 -8.43
C HIS A 182 -14.70 5.43 -9.92
N ASN A 183 -14.15 6.58 -10.32
CA ASN A 183 -13.84 6.86 -11.71
C ASN A 183 -12.68 5.98 -12.22
N PHE A 184 -11.77 5.57 -11.33
CA PHE A 184 -10.74 4.58 -11.66
C PHE A 184 -11.34 3.18 -11.84
N GLU A 185 -12.21 2.74 -10.93
CA GLU A 185 -12.91 1.45 -11.04
C GLU A 185 -13.67 1.36 -12.37
N ALA A 186 -14.42 2.40 -12.72
CA ALA A 186 -15.15 2.49 -13.97
C ALA A 186 -14.22 2.45 -15.20
N LEU A 187 -13.07 3.14 -15.15
CA LEU A 187 -12.10 3.19 -16.25
C LEU A 187 -11.35 1.86 -16.46
N VAL A 188 -10.97 1.16 -15.39
CA VAL A 188 -10.08 0.00 -15.46
C VAL A 188 -10.83 -1.32 -15.48
N LEU A 189 -11.93 -1.45 -14.75
CA LEU A 189 -12.68 -2.71 -14.68
C LEU A 189 -13.66 -2.87 -15.85
N GLY A 190 -13.93 -1.81 -16.61
CA GLY A 190 -14.78 -1.86 -17.80
C GLY A 190 -16.22 -2.31 -17.53
N GLU A 191 -16.63 -2.38 -16.26
CA GLU A 191 -17.98 -2.81 -15.85
C GLU A 191 -19.06 -1.79 -16.22
N TYR A 192 -18.66 -0.58 -16.63
CA TYR A 192 -19.55 0.52 -16.94
C TYR A 192 -19.10 1.21 -18.23
N GLY A 193 -20.04 1.66 -19.08
CA GLY A 193 -19.69 2.35 -20.32
C GLY A 193 -18.96 3.67 -20.00
N LEU A 194 -18.21 4.24 -20.96
CA LEU A 194 -17.60 5.58 -20.81
C LEU A 194 -18.61 6.67 -20.36
N SER A 195 -19.90 6.43 -20.57
CA SER A 195 -21.04 7.23 -20.13
C SER A 195 -21.34 7.20 -18.61
N ASP A 196 -20.85 6.21 -17.89
CA ASP A 196 -21.04 6.02 -16.44
C ASP A 196 -19.88 6.57 -15.61
N ILE A 197 -18.79 6.98 -16.26
CA ILE A 197 -17.78 7.83 -15.64
C ILE A 197 -18.47 9.14 -15.30
N VAL A 198 -18.68 9.37 -14.00
CA VAL A 198 -19.23 10.64 -13.53
C VAL A 198 -18.19 11.73 -13.83
N GLY A 199 -18.52 12.62 -14.79
CA GLY A 199 -17.76 13.86 -15.01
C GLY A 199 -16.86 13.90 -16.25
N LEU A 200 -17.46 13.93 -17.44
CA LEU A 200 -16.89 14.64 -18.59
C LEU A 200 -17.96 15.65 -19.07
N PRO A 201 -17.70 16.96 -19.25
CA PRO A 201 -16.56 17.81 -18.91
C PRO A 201 -16.88 18.87 -17.82
N GLY A 202 -15.94 19.12 -16.90
CA GLY A 202 -15.85 20.34 -16.07
C GLY A 202 -16.15 20.24 -14.56
N ARG A 203 -15.14 19.88 -13.76
CA ARG A 203 -14.96 20.22 -12.31
C ARG A 203 -15.18 19.12 -11.24
N GLN A 204 -14.69 17.90 -11.43
CA GLN A 204 -14.44 17.03 -10.27
C GLN A 204 -13.05 16.38 -10.33
N PRO A 205 -12.39 16.21 -9.18
CA PRO A 205 -11.05 15.68 -9.13
C PRO A 205 -10.98 14.18 -9.44
N LEU A 206 -10.00 13.77 -10.25
CA LEU A 206 -9.72 12.36 -10.54
C LEU A 206 -8.57 11.90 -9.65
N PHE A 207 -8.76 10.80 -8.93
CA PHE A 207 -7.71 10.17 -8.13
C PHE A 207 -7.39 8.79 -8.71
N LEU A 208 -6.12 8.56 -8.98
CA LEU A 208 -5.63 7.36 -9.66
C LEU A 208 -4.42 6.80 -8.93
N LYS A 209 -4.47 5.51 -8.56
CA LYS A 209 -3.33 4.75 -8.03
C LYS A 209 -2.88 3.68 -9.01
N MET A 210 -1.71 3.84 -9.59
CA MET A 210 -1.23 3.01 -10.71
C MET A 210 -0.69 1.65 -10.26
N HIS A 211 -0.12 1.57 -9.05
CA HIS A 211 0.43 0.31 -8.53
C HIS A 211 -0.51 -0.39 -7.54
N GLY A 212 -1.78 0.04 -7.48
CA GLY A 212 -2.73 -0.41 -6.47
C GLY A 212 -2.58 0.31 -5.12
N SER A 213 -3.25 -0.21 -4.10
CA SER A 213 -3.26 0.35 -2.75
C SER A 213 -3.34 -0.76 -1.71
N LEU A 214 -2.82 -0.52 -0.50
CA LEU A 214 -2.86 -1.47 0.62
C LEU A 214 -4.28 -1.82 1.09
N ASN A 215 -5.26 -0.97 0.79
CA ASN A 215 -6.66 -1.19 1.16
C ASN A 215 -7.52 -1.74 0.00
N TRP A 216 -6.91 -2.09 -1.13
CA TRP A 216 -7.61 -2.68 -2.27
C TRP A 216 -7.49 -4.20 -2.22
N PHE A 217 -8.63 -4.87 -2.14
CA PHE A 217 -8.69 -6.31 -2.06
C PHE A 217 -9.55 -6.86 -3.20
N GLN A 218 -9.03 -7.88 -3.87
CA GLN A 218 -9.78 -8.63 -4.88
C GLN A 218 -9.84 -10.09 -4.43
N CYS A 219 -11.04 -10.66 -4.34
CA CYS A 219 -11.16 -12.10 -4.18
C CYS A 219 -11.10 -12.76 -5.56
N SER A 220 -10.05 -13.52 -5.84
CA SER A 220 -9.92 -14.27 -7.10
C SER A 220 -10.75 -15.56 -7.16
N ASN A 221 -11.35 -15.99 -6.03
CA ASN A 221 -12.19 -17.18 -5.98
C ASN A 221 -13.58 -16.84 -6.51
N SER A 222 -14.02 -17.48 -7.60
CA SER A 222 -15.34 -17.28 -8.22
C SER A 222 -16.54 -17.53 -7.28
N LYS A 223 -16.32 -18.22 -6.15
CA LYS A 223 -17.33 -18.44 -5.10
C LYS A 223 -17.45 -17.28 -4.11
N CYS A 224 -16.53 -16.30 -4.13
CA CYS A 224 -16.65 -15.08 -3.35
C CYS A 224 -17.78 -14.21 -3.92
N PRO A 225 -18.65 -13.61 -3.06
CA PRO A 225 -19.73 -12.72 -3.48
C PRO A 225 -19.30 -11.49 -4.30
N GLY A 226 -18.01 -11.11 -4.26
CA GLY A 226 -17.42 -10.05 -5.08
C GLY A 226 -16.16 -10.51 -5.81
N SER A 227 -16.25 -11.67 -6.49
CA SER A 227 -15.13 -12.20 -7.28
C SER A 227 -14.95 -11.52 -8.63
N SER A 228 -16.02 -10.89 -9.14
CA SER A 228 -16.01 -10.05 -10.33
C SER A 228 -15.70 -8.57 -10.02
N THR A 229 -15.81 -8.15 -8.75
CA THR A 229 -15.68 -6.76 -8.33
C THR A 229 -14.46 -6.55 -7.44
N ALA A 230 -13.65 -5.53 -7.71
CA ALA A 230 -12.64 -5.09 -6.75
C ALA A 230 -13.32 -4.45 -5.54
N HIS A 231 -12.88 -4.78 -4.32
CA HIS A 231 -13.39 -4.16 -3.10
C HIS A 231 -12.33 -3.24 -2.50
N ILE A 232 -12.62 -1.94 -2.48
CA ILE A 232 -11.82 -0.95 -1.79
C ILE A 232 -12.37 -0.82 -0.36
N LEU A 233 -11.59 -1.27 0.62
CA LEU A 233 -11.95 -1.11 2.02
C LEU A 233 -11.55 0.30 2.49
N TRP A 234 -12.55 1.09 2.87
CA TRP A 234 -12.34 2.38 3.51
C TRP A 234 -12.44 2.17 5.02
N ALA A 235 -11.29 2.10 5.69
CA ALA A 235 -11.24 2.17 7.15
C ALA A 235 -10.41 3.41 7.52
N PRO A 236 -10.95 4.35 8.33
CA PRO A 236 -10.09 5.33 8.98
C PRO A 236 -9.09 4.57 9.86
N CYS A 237 -7.82 4.95 9.79
CA CYS A 237 -6.76 4.36 10.62
C CYS A 237 -6.86 4.80 12.08
#